data_AF-A0A7Y7BBW8-F1
#
_entry.id   AF-A0A7Y7BBW8-F1
#
_cell.length_a   1.000
_cell.length_b   1.000
_cell.length_c   1.000
_cell.angle_alpha   90.00
_cell.angle_beta   90.00
_cell.angle_gamma   90.00
#
_symmetry.space_group_name_H-M   'P 1'
#
loop_
_entity.id
_entity.type
_entity.pdbx_description
1 polymer ?
#
loop_
_entity_poly.entity_id
_entity_poly.type
_entity_poly.pdbx_seq_one_letter_code
_entity_poly.pdbx_strand_id
1 'polypeptide(L)'
;MKEIVYSSTFSKADFYDHFQWDSIFQPKYEILKIEEKADGTIDMEISKQGPRILFLNEKPTVNHEIISFEKGKIREVHILEYIVFDEETWSRKRQNLLDWIDANHPELNGFIHDQTKQGALNYLKALEYYKMAMDGN
;
A
#
# COMPACT_ATOMS: atom_id res chain seq x y z
N MET A 1 14.61 2.23 -16.57
CA MET A 1 14.02 2.57 -15.26
C MET A 1 15.11 3.24 -14.43
N LYS A 2 14.82 4.37 -13.79
CA LYS A 2 15.71 4.90 -12.74
C LYS A 2 15.44 4.07 -11.49
N GLU A 3 16.48 3.48 -10.93
CA GLU A 3 16.42 2.82 -9.63
C GLU A 3 16.07 3.90 -8.59
N ILE A 4 14.83 3.90 -8.10
CA ILE A 4 14.42 4.80 -7.02
C ILE A 4 14.87 4.16 -5.72
N VAL A 5 16.03 4.58 -5.22
CA VAL A 5 16.46 4.22 -3.86
C VAL A 5 15.59 5.00 -2.88
N TYR A 6 14.55 4.35 -2.36
CA TYR A 6 13.66 4.91 -1.36
C TYR A 6 13.91 4.24 -0.01
N SER A 7 14.12 5.05 1.03
CA SER A 7 14.25 4.57 2.41
C SER A 7 13.31 5.37 3.30
N SER A 8 12.53 4.67 4.11
CA SER A 8 11.69 5.26 5.16
C SER A 8 12.17 4.76 6.51
N THR A 9 12.54 5.69 7.39
CA THR A 9 12.87 5.38 8.78
C THR A 9 11.71 5.82 9.65
N PHE A 10 11.22 4.92 10.51
CA PHE A 10 10.12 5.18 11.42
C PHE A 10 10.62 5.10 12.87
N SER A 11 10.16 6.00 13.73
CA SER A 11 10.15 5.68 15.15
C SER A 11 9.14 4.55 15.40
N LYS A 12 9.19 3.92 16.59
CA LYS A 12 8.20 2.89 16.94
C LYS A 12 6.76 3.45 16.93
N ALA A 13 6.58 4.73 17.28
CA ALA A 13 5.28 5.38 17.27
C ALA A 13 4.80 5.61 15.84
N ASP A 14 5.65 6.18 14.98
CA ASP A 14 5.30 6.42 13.57
C ASP A 14 5.00 5.12 12.83
N PHE A 15 5.74 4.05 13.15
CA PHE A 15 5.47 2.72 12.59
C PHE A 15 4.10 2.21 13.01
N TYR A 16 3.69 2.45 14.27
CA TYR A 16 2.37 2.05 14.76
C TYR A 16 1.25 2.82 14.07
N ASP A 17 1.40 4.14 13.89
CA ASP A 17 0.42 4.97 13.20
C ASP A 17 0.30 4.58 11.72
N HIS A 18 1.44 4.33 11.07
CA HIS A 18 1.48 3.81 9.69
C HIS A 18 0.77 2.45 9.58
N PHE A 19 1.03 1.53 10.50
CA PHE A 19 0.37 0.23 10.53
C PHE A 19 -1.12 0.36 10.80
N GLN A 20 -1.53 1.28 11.67
CA GLN A 20 -2.94 1.56 11.95
C GLN A 20 -3.64 2.08 10.69
N TRP A 21 -3.03 3.03 9.97
CA TRP A 21 -3.53 3.52 8.69
C TRP A 21 -3.69 2.39 7.67
N ASP A 22 -2.66 1.56 7.47
CA ASP A 22 -2.71 0.46 6.50
C ASP A 22 -3.78 -0.58 6.88
N SER A 23 -3.95 -0.85 8.18
CA SER A 23 -4.92 -1.83 8.69
C SER A 23 -6.38 -1.50 8.34
N ILE A 24 -6.72 -0.21 8.16
CA ILE A 24 -8.07 0.22 7.79
C ILE A 24 -8.45 -0.29 6.40
N PHE A 25 -7.49 -0.44 5.49
CA PHE A 25 -7.71 -1.03 4.17
C PHE A 25 -7.87 -2.56 4.22
N GLN A 26 -7.87 -3.17 5.41
CA GLN A 26 -8.03 -4.61 5.63
C GLN A 26 -7.17 -5.45 4.66
N PRO A 27 -5.84 -5.19 4.60
CA PRO A 27 -4.98 -5.86 3.66
C PRO A 27 -4.95 -7.37 3.95
N LYS A 28 -4.97 -8.16 2.89
CA LYS A 28 -4.75 -9.61 2.94
C LYS A 28 -3.41 -9.91 2.31
N TYR A 29 -2.64 -10.73 3.01
CA TYR A 29 -1.31 -11.14 2.61
C TYR A 29 -1.29 -12.64 2.33
N GLU A 30 -0.51 -13.03 1.33
CA GLU A 30 -0.24 -14.42 0.99
C GLU A 30 1.25 -14.58 0.74
N ILE A 31 1.87 -15.53 1.45
CA ILE A 31 3.29 -15.88 1.24
C ILE A 31 3.34 -16.83 0.06
N LEU A 32 3.93 -16.39 -1.05
CA LEU A 32 4.06 -17.18 -2.27
C LEU A 32 5.33 -18.04 -2.24
N LYS A 33 6.42 -17.50 -1.71
CA LYS A 33 7.68 -18.19 -1.46
C LYS A 33 8.31 -17.68 -0.17
N ILE A 34 9.02 -18.54 0.54
CA ILE A 34 9.78 -18.19 1.73
C ILE A 34 10.99 -19.12 1.86
N GLU A 35 12.16 -18.54 2.12
CA GLU A 35 13.41 -19.26 2.31
C GLU A 35 14.26 -18.56 3.38
N GLU A 36 14.82 -19.34 4.31
CA GLU A 36 15.84 -18.83 5.24
C GLU A 36 17.23 -18.97 4.61
N LYS A 37 17.97 -17.87 4.56
CA LYS A 37 19.33 -17.81 4.02
C LYS A 37 20.36 -18.14 5.08
N ALA A 38 21.56 -18.51 4.64
CA ALA A 38 22.67 -18.90 5.52
C ALA A 38 23.11 -17.79 6.50
N ASP A 39 22.83 -16.51 6.19
CA ASP A 39 23.10 -15.36 7.04
C ASP A 39 21.98 -15.05 8.05
N GLY A 40 20.91 -15.86 8.08
CA GLY A 40 19.75 -15.72 8.96
C GLY A 40 18.70 -14.70 8.48
N THR A 41 18.84 -14.17 7.25
CA THR A 41 17.77 -13.39 6.61
C THR A 41 16.69 -14.30 6.03
N ILE A 42 15.48 -13.77 5.87
CA ILE A 42 14.36 -14.44 5.22
C ILE A 42 14.12 -13.78 3.87
N ASP A 43 14.26 -14.55 2.81
CA ASP A 43 13.95 -14.17 1.43
C ASP A 43 12.53 -14.66 1.09
N MET A 44 11.67 -13.77 0.62
CA MET A 44 10.28 -14.11 0.36
C MET A 44 9.65 -13.37 -0.82
N GLU A 45 8.72 -14.05 -1.47
CA GLU A 45 7.76 -13.42 -2.38
C GLU A 45 6.42 -13.33 -1.67
N ILE A 46 5.85 -12.13 -1.59
CA ILE A 46 4.60 -11.87 -0.88
C ILE A 46 3.60 -11.18 -1.79
N SER A 47 2.37 -11.69 -1.79
CA SER A 47 1.22 -11.04 -2.42
C SER A 47 0.46 -10.21 -1.39
N LYS A 48 0.08 -8.98 -1.76
CA LYS A 48 -0.75 -8.09 -0.94
C LYS A 48 -1.95 -7.61 -1.75
N GLN A 49 -3.13 -7.66 -1.15
CA GLN A 49 -4.33 -7.09 -1.72
C GLN A 49 -5.20 -6.41 -0.66
N GLY A 50 -6.11 -5.56 -1.12
CA GLY A 50 -7.09 -4.84 -0.32
C GLY A 50 -7.90 -3.90 -1.23
N PRO A 51 -8.98 -3.26 -0.74
CA PRO A 51 -9.84 -2.43 -1.56
C PRO A 51 -9.08 -1.33 -2.31
N ARG A 52 -8.08 -0.69 -1.67
CA ARG A 52 -7.23 0.31 -2.31
C ARG A 52 -6.34 -0.29 -3.40
N ILE A 53 -5.67 -1.40 -3.11
CA ILE A 53 -4.77 -2.06 -4.08
C ILE A 53 -5.57 -2.58 -5.27
N LEU A 54 -6.68 -3.26 -5.05
CA LEU A 54 -7.52 -3.79 -6.12
C LEU A 54 -8.14 -2.68 -6.96
N PHE A 55 -8.46 -1.53 -6.36
CA PHE A 55 -8.89 -0.37 -7.13
C PHE A 55 -7.74 0.16 -8.02
N LEU A 56 -6.60 0.49 -7.42
CA LEU A 56 -5.51 1.20 -8.10
C LEU A 56 -4.69 0.31 -9.04
N ASN A 57 -4.45 -0.94 -8.69
CA ASN A 57 -3.59 -1.88 -9.42
C ASN A 57 -4.39 -2.94 -10.20
N GLU A 58 -5.72 -3.03 -10.00
CA GLU A 58 -6.64 -4.04 -10.59
C GLU A 58 -6.42 -5.49 -10.16
N LYS A 59 -5.23 -5.83 -9.68
CA LYS A 59 -4.81 -7.14 -9.18
C LYS A 59 -3.98 -6.98 -7.91
N PRO A 60 -3.81 -8.05 -7.12
CA PRO A 60 -2.86 -8.04 -6.00
C PRO A 60 -1.46 -7.59 -6.45
N THR A 61 -0.76 -6.88 -5.57
CA THR A 61 0.67 -6.61 -5.79
C THR A 61 1.49 -7.80 -5.34
N VAL A 62 2.62 -8.04 -5.99
CA VAL A 62 3.59 -9.05 -5.57
C VAL A 62 4.95 -8.40 -5.46
N ASN A 63 5.61 -8.58 -4.33
CA ASN A 63 6.94 -8.07 -4.06
C ASN A 63 7.89 -9.22 -3.73
N HIS A 64 9.15 -9.05 -4.12
CA HIS A 64 10.29 -9.81 -3.61
C HIS A 64 10.95 -9.02 -2.49
N GLU A 65 11.02 -9.59 -1.29
CA GLU A 65 11.47 -8.91 -0.09
C GLU A 65 12.50 -9.76 0.68
N ILE A 66 13.51 -9.11 1.26
CA ILE A 66 14.40 -9.69 2.26
C ILE A 66 14.07 -9.08 3.62
N ILE A 67 13.80 -9.92 4.61
CA ILE A 67 13.57 -9.53 6.00
C ILE A 67 14.79 -9.91 6.84
N SER A 68 15.32 -8.94 7.58
CA SER A 68 16.38 -9.18 8.57
C SER A 68 15.86 -9.08 9.99
N PHE A 69 16.49 -9.83 10.90
CA PHE A 69 16.10 -9.91 12.30
C PHE A 69 17.24 -9.46 13.21
N GLU A 70 16.88 -8.79 14.30
CA GLU A 70 17.79 -8.49 15.40
C GLU A 70 17.12 -8.85 16.73
N LYS A 71 17.78 -9.69 17.53
CA LYS A 71 17.27 -10.15 18.85
C LYS A 71 15.85 -10.74 18.75
N GLY A 72 15.60 -11.52 17.70
CA GLY A 72 14.32 -12.20 17.46
C GLY A 72 13.17 -11.28 17.01
N LYS A 73 13.46 -10.04 16.60
CA LYS A 73 12.48 -9.07 16.07
C LYS A 73 12.87 -8.66 14.67
N ILE A 74 11.87 -8.33 13.84
CA ILE A 74 12.13 -7.73 12.53
C ILE A 74 12.90 -6.42 12.73
N ARG A 75 14.05 -6.30 12.08
CA ARG A 75 14.89 -5.10 12.07
C ARG A 75 14.63 -4.29 10.80
N GLU A 76 14.56 -4.96 9.65
CA GLU A 76 14.45 -4.32 8.35
C GLU A 76 13.68 -5.21 7.39
N VAL A 77 12.84 -4.59 6.55
CA VAL A 77 12.17 -5.21 5.41
C VAL A 77 12.68 -4.46 4.18
N HIS A 78 13.37 -5.17 3.30
CA HIS A 78 13.96 -4.60 2.09
C HIS A 78 13.24 -5.16 0.87
N ILE A 79 12.51 -4.30 0.15
CA ILE A 79 11.85 -4.68 -1.10
C ILE A 79 12.89 -4.63 -2.22
N LEU A 80 13.25 -5.78 -2.77
CA LEU A 80 14.20 -5.90 -3.88
C LEU A 80 13.52 -5.60 -5.22
N GLU A 81 12.30 -6.09 -5.41
CA GLU A 81 11.58 -5.98 -6.68
C GLU A 81 10.07 -5.93 -6.46
N TYR A 82 9.38 -5.13 -7.27
CA TYR A 82 7.93 -5.16 -7.43
C TYR A 82 7.56 -6.05 -8.61
N ILE A 83 7.46 -7.37 -8.37
CA ILE A 83 7.16 -8.38 -9.40
C ILE A 83 5.82 -8.09 -10.10
N VAL A 84 4.79 -7.70 -9.33
CA VAL A 84 3.48 -7.30 -9.87
C VAL A 84 3.10 -5.94 -9.32
N PHE A 85 3.37 -4.90 -10.10
CA PHE A 85 2.91 -3.53 -9.85
C PHE A 85 2.81 -2.77 -11.17
N ASP A 86 1.60 -2.28 -11.50
CA ASP A 86 1.37 -1.49 -12.70
C ASP A 86 1.33 0.01 -12.33
N GLU A 87 2.48 0.67 -12.49
CA GLU A 87 2.64 2.08 -12.15
C GLU A 87 1.72 3.00 -12.98
N GLU A 88 1.49 2.67 -14.25
CA GLU A 88 0.66 3.46 -15.15
C GLU A 88 -0.81 3.38 -14.72
N THR A 89 -1.33 2.16 -14.53
CA THR A 89 -2.70 1.95 -14.06
C THR A 89 -2.93 2.55 -12.68
N TRP A 90 -1.97 2.38 -11.77
CA TRP A 90 -2.02 2.98 -10.45
C TRP A 90 -2.11 4.50 -10.50
N SER A 91 -1.23 5.13 -11.26
CA SER A 91 -1.14 6.59 -11.37
C SER A 91 -2.39 7.17 -12.01
N ARG A 92 -2.85 6.58 -13.12
CA ARG A 92 -4.05 7.01 -13.84
C ARG A 92 -5.30 6.90 -12.96
N LYS A 93 -5.52 5.76 -12.30
CA LYS A 93 -6.70 5.58 -11.44
C LYS A 93 -6.68 6.47 -10.21
N ARG A 94 -5.51 6.68 -9.61
CA ARG A 94 -5.35 7.65 -8.54
C ARG A 94 -5.73 9.05 -9.01
N GLN A 95 -5.25 9.47 -10.18
CA GLN A 95 -5.57 10.80 -10.71
C GLN A 95 -7.06 10.96 -10.97
N ASN A 96 -7.71 9.99 -11.63
CA ASN A 96 -9.15 10.02 -11.88
C ASN A 96 -9.97 10.13 -10.58
N LEU A 97 -9.56 9.41 -9.53
CA LEU A 97 -10.19 9.52 -8.21
C LEU A 97 -10.03 10.93 -7.63
N LEU A 98 -8.80 11.50 -7.70
CA LEU A 98 -8.54 12.85 -7.19
C LEU A 98 -9.36 13.91 -7.93
N ASP A 99 -9.37 13.88 -9.26
CA ASP A 99 -10.10 14.86 -10.07
C ASP A 99 -11.60 14.79 -9.80
N TRP A 100 -12.15 13.58 -9.65
CA TRP A 100 -13.57 13.41 -9.34
C TRP A 100 -13.91 13.87 -7.92
N ILE A 101 -13.06 13.57 -6.93
CA ILE A 101 -13.26 14.02 -5.55
C ILE A 101 -13.17 15.55 -5.47
N ASP A 102 -12.22 16.17 -6.16
CA ASP A 102 -12.10 17.63 -6.18
C ASP A 102 -13.37 18.30 -6.73
N ALA A 103 -13.94 17.74 -7.79
CA ALA A 103 -15.15 18.27 -8.42
C ALA A 103 -16.46 17.99 -7.65
N ASN A 104 -16.56 16.88 -6.91
CA ASN A 104 -17.84 16.41 -6.34
C ASN A 104 -17.86 16.36 -4.81
N HIS A 105 -16.71 16.14 -4.16
CA HIS A 105 -16.56 15.96 -2.72
C HIS A 105 -15.29 16.66 -2.17
N PRO A 106 -15.13 17.98 -2.39
CA PRO A 106 -13.94 18.71 -1.99
C PRO A 106 -13.68 18.66 -0.47
N GLU A 107 -14.68 18.34 0.34
CA GLU A 107 -14.54 18.09 1.78
C GLU A 107 -13.61 16.91 2.12
N LEU A 108 -13.35 16.01 1.17
CA LEU A 108 -12.43 14.89 1.32
C LEU A 108 -11.01 15.21 0.83
N ASN A 109 -10.77 16.38 0.23
CA ASN A 109 -9.47 16.74 -0.33
C ASN A 109 -8.32 16.58 0.69
N GLY A 110 -7.16 16.12 0.21
CA GLY A 110 -5.99 15.83 1.05
C GLY A 110 -5.95 14.43 1.66
N PHE A 111 -7.00 13.61 1.50
CA PHE A 111 -7.06 12.24 2.04
C PHE A 111 -5.87 11.34 1.64
N ILE A 112 -5.25 11.57 0.47
CA ILE A 112 -4.10 10.77 0.00
C ILE A 112 -2.80 11.04 0.78
N HIS A 113 -2.72 12.17 1.49
CA HIS A 113 -1.54 12.58 2.26
C HIS A 113 -1.73 12.36 3.76
N ASP A 114 -2.97 12.16 4.21
CA ASP A 114 -3.30 11.89 5.60
C ASP A 114 -3.04 10.39 5.92
N GLN A 115 -1.88 10.13 6.52
CA GLN A 115 -1.47 8.81 6.99
C GLN A 115 -1.96 8.47 8.41
N THR A 116 -3.06 9.07 8.87
CA THR A 116 -3.74 8.70 10.12
C THR A 116 -4.89 7.73 9.89
N LYS A 117 -5.35 7.04 10.95
CA LYS A 117 -6.57 6.23 10.89
C LYS A 117 -7.75 6.96 10.21
N GLN A 118 -7.94 8.25 10.50
CA GLN A 118 -9.02 9.04 9.90
C GLN A 118 -8.78 9.29 8.41
N GLY A 119 -7.54 9.56 8.00
CA GLY A 119 -7.14 9.67 6.61
C GLY A 119 -7.45 8.40 5.80
N ALA A 120 -7.16 7.22 6.36
CA ALA A 120 -7.51 5.95 5.72
C ALA A 120 -9.04 5.74 5.60
N LEU A 121 -9.82 6.13 6.62
CA LEU A 121 -11.28 6.10 6.55
C LEU A 121 -11.81 7.05 5.46
N ASN A 122 -11.25 8.26 5.36
CA ASN A 122 -11.58 9.22 4.32
C ASN A 122 -11.21 8.67 2.93
N TYR A 123 -10.10 7.95 2.81
CA TYR A 123 -9.72 7.27 1.57
C TYR A 123 -10.77 6.22 1.16
N LEU A 124 -11.17 5.34 2.07
CA LEU A 124 -12.20 4.33 1.78
C LEU A 124 -13.53 4.98 1.38
N LYS A 125 -13.91 6.06 2.07
CA LYS A 125 -15.09 6.84 1.73
C LYS A 125 -15.01 7.46 0.33
N ALA A 126 -13.86 8.02 -0.04
CA ALA A 126 -13.63 8.54 -1.39
C ALA A 126 -13.76 7.44 -2.46
N LEU A 127 -13.22 6.25 -2.20
CA LEU A 127 -13.37 5.10 -3.10
C LEU A 127 -14.82 4.64 -3.23
N GLU A 128 -15.58 4.65 -2.13
CA GLU A 128 -16.99 4.29 -2.13
C GLU A 128 -17.83 5.26 -2.95
N TYR A 129 -17.68 6.57 -2.73
CA TYR A 129 -18.37 7.60 -3.48
C TYR A 129 -18.07 7.54 -4.97
N TYR A 130 -16.79 7.39 -5.32
CA TYR A 130 -16.37 7.25 -6.72
C TYR A 130 -17.01 6.02 -7.38
N LYS A 131 -17.02 4.86 -6.72
CA LYS A 131 -17.64 3.63 -7.26
C LYS A 131 -19.15 3.80 -7.47
N MET A 132 -19.86 4.33 -6.48
CA MET A 132 -21.30 4.58 -6.59
C MET A 132 -21.65 5.48 -7.78
N ALA A 133 -20.83 6.48 -8.07
CA ALA A 133 -21.03 7.37 -9.21
C ALA A 133 -20.74 6.70 -10.57
N MET A 134 -19.83 5.72 -10.62
CA MET A 134 -19.50 5.01 -11.85
C MET A 134 -20.46 3.85 -12.15
N ASP A 135 -20.98 3.18 -11.12
CA ASP A 135 -21.92 2.06 -11.26
C ASP A 135 -23.38 2.52 -11.48
N GLY A 136 -23.67 3.80 -11.25
CA GLY A 136 -24.99 4.42 -11.46
C GLY A 136 -25.22 5.01 -12.86
N ASN A 137 -24.26 4.87 -13.77
CA ASN A 137 -24.36 5.22 -15.21
C ASN A 137 -24.48 3.96 -16.09
#